data_AF-A0A9D1KVM2-F1
#
_entry.id   AF-A0A9D1KVM2-F1
#
_cell.length_a   1.000
_cell.length_b   1.000
_cell.length_c   1.000
_cell.angle_alpha   90.00
_cell.angle_beta   90.00
_cell.angle_gamma   90.00
#
_symmetry.space_group_name_H-M   'P 1'
#
loop_
_entity.id
_entity.type
_entity.pdbx_description
1 polymer ?
#
loop_
_entity_poly.entity_id
_entity_poly.type
_entity_poly.pdbx_seq_one_letter_code
_entity_poly.pdbx_strand_id
1 'polypeptide(L)' 'MERGKYIITCPICGKRLFKSQSHNGCIIDVQCSKCGSYLNIKHVDCTLSVCETVAEYKGKENEK' A
#
# COMPACT_ATOMS: atom_id res chain seq x y z
N MET A 1 3.17 -9.62 -22.76
CA MET A 1 3.37 -9.43 -21.31
C MET A 1 2.01 -9.12 -20.69
N GLU A 2 1.46 -10.06 -19.92
CA GLU A 2 0.16 -9.87 -19.27
C GLU A 2 0.30 -8.87 -18.11
N ARG A 3 -0.62 -7.90 -18.04
CA ARG A 3 -0.64 -6.90 -16.96
C ARG A 3 -1.47 -7.45 -15.82
N GLY A 4 -0.82 -7.82 -14.72
CA GLY A 4 -1.51 -8.15 -13.47
C GLY A 4 -2.32 -6.95 -12.97
N LYS A 5 -3.60 -7.16 -12.66
CA LYS A 5 -4.47 -6.14 -12.06
C LYS A 5 -4.67 -6.47 -10.60
N TYR A 6 -4.35 -5.53 -9.72
CA TYR A 6 -4.64 -5.66 -8.28
C TYR A 6 -5.08 -4.32 -7.70
N ILE A 7 -5.77 -4.42 -6.56
CA ILE A 7 -6.24 -3.29 -5.76
C ILE A 7 -5.44 -3.30 -4.47
N ILE A 8 -4.90 -2.15 -4.10
CA ILE A 8 -4.18 -1.97 -2.85
C ILE A 8 -5.05 -1.17 -1.89
N THR A 9 -5.29 -1.74 -0.72
CA THR A 9 -5.96 -1.08 0.40
C THR A 9 -4.96 -0.85 1.53
N CYS A 10 -5.09 0.30 2.20
CA CYS A 10 -4.32 0.60 3.39
C CYS A 10 -4.67 -0.42 4.49
N PRO A 11 -3.69 -1.17 5.03
CA PRO A 11 -3.95 -2.17 6.07
C PRO A 11 -4.42 -1.53 7.38
N ILE A 12 -4.06 -0.26 7.61
CA ILE A 12 -4.41 0.48 8.81
C ILE A 12 -5.87 0.95 8.84
N CYS A 13 -6.32 1.64 7.78
CA CYS A 13 -7.60 2.36 7.82
C CYS A 13 -8.62 1.85 6.79
N GLY A 14 -8.27 0.80 6.03
CA GLY A 14 -9.09 0.20 4.98
C GLY A 14 -9.25 1.06 3.72
N LYS A 15 -8.69 2.28 3.68
CA LYS A 15 -8.83 3.17 2.52
C LYS A 15 -8.16 2.55 1.29
N ARG A 16 -8.88 2.51 0.17
CA ARG A 16 -8.31 2.12 -1.12
C ARG A 16 -7.28 3.17 -1.56
N LEU A 17 -6.06 2.73 -1.78
CA LEU A 17 -4.92 3.59 -2.11
C LEU A 17 -4.68 3.65 -3.61
N PHE A 18 -4.69 2.49 -4.26
CA PHE A 18 -4.24 2.40 -5.64
C PHE A 18 -4.90 1.27 -6.41
N LYS A 19 -5.01 1.46 -7.73
CA LYS A 19 -5.45 0.46 -8.72
C LYS A 19 -4.37 0.44 -9.81
N SER A 20 -3.43 -0.50 -9.73
CA SER A 20 -2.29 -0.55 -10.67
C SER A 20 -2.55 -1.48 -11.83
N GLN A 21 -1.98 -1.11 -12.98
CA GLN A 21 -1.46 -2.04 -13.98
C GLN A 21 0.06 -2.06 -13.80
N SER A 22 0.60 -2.88 -12.90
CA SER A 22 2.05 -2.89 -12.71
C SER A 22 2.72 -3.86 -13.68
N HIS A 23 3.92 -3.48 -14.09
CA HIS A 23 4.84 -4.31 -14.84
C HIS A 23 5.80 -4.99 -13.86
N ASN A 24 6.39 -6.09 -14.30
CA ASN A 24 7.45 -6.76 -13.56
C ASN A 24 8.59 -5.77 -13.26
N GLY A 25 9.12 -5.79 -12.04
CA GLY A 25 10.17 -4.89 -11.55
C GLY A 25 9.68 -3.54 -11.01
N CYS A 26 8.36 -3.30 -10.94
CA CYS A 26 7.81 -2.04 -10.44
C CYS A 26 7.90 -1.95 -8.91
N ILE A 27 8.41 -0.82 -8.41
CA ILE A 27 8.35 -0.42 -7.00
C ILE A 27 7.42 0.78 -6.90
N ILE A 28 6.45 0.71 -5.98
CA ILE A 28 5.45 1.74 -5.76
C ILE A 28 5.48 2.13 -4.29
N ASP A 29 5.80 3.40 -4.03
CA ASP A 29 5.69 4.01 -2.72
C ASP A 29 4.40 4.82 -2.64
N VAL A 30 3.53 4.51 -1.67
CA VAL A 30 2.26 5.20 -1.48
C VAL A 30 2.05 5.57 -0.03
N GLN A 31 1.76 6.85 0.20
CA GLN A 31 1.32 7.33 1.51
C GLN A 31 -0.22 7.32 1.57
N CYS A 32 -0.77 6.76 2.64
CA CYS A 32 -2.20 6.80 2.88
C CYS A 32 -2.66 8.22 3.25
N SER A 33 -3.46 8.83 2.40
CA SER A 33 -4.04 10.16 2.67
C SER A 33 -5.01 10.23 3.86
N LYS A 34 -5.43 9.10 4.44
CA LYS A 34 -6.36 9.06 5.59
C LYS A 34 -5.65 8.90 6.93
N CYS A 35 -4.64 8.02 7.01
CA CYS A 35 -3.95 7.72 8.27
C CYS A 35 -2.46 8.09 8.26
N GLY A 36 -1.92 8.52 7.12
CA GLY A 36 -0.50 8.89 6.99
C GLY A 36 0.47 7.73 6.86
N SER A 37 0.03 6.47 7.02
CA SER A 37 0.86 5.26 6.87
C SER A 37 1.52 5.19 5.49
N TYR A 38 2.80 4.81 5.45
CA TYR A 38 3.55 4.59 4.22
C TYR A 38 3.59 3.12 3.86
N LEU A 39 3.32 2.83 2.60
CA LEU A 39 3.32 1.49 2.04
C LEU A 39 4.26 1.43 0.85
N ASN A 40 5.15 0.44 0.87
CA ASN A 40 6.00 0.07 -0.23
C ASN A 40 5.45 -1.23 -0.86
N ILE A 41 5.20 -1.20 -2.16
CA ILE A 41 4.76 -2.37 -2.94
C ILE A 41 5.82 -2.68 -3.98
N LYS A 42 6.25 -3.93 -4.02
CA LYS A 42 7.20 -4.44 -5.00
C LYS A 42 6.57 -5.57 -5.81
N HIS A 43 6.60 -5.46 -7.14
CA HIS A 43 6.15 -6.51 -8.05
C HIS A 43 7.35 -7.13 -8.78
N VAL A 44 7.66 -8.40 -8.50
CA VAL A 44 8.75 -9.15 -9.16
C VAL A 44 8.25 -10.54 -9.55
N ASP A 45 8.38 -10.89 -10.83
CA ASP A 45 8.14 -12.22 -11.40
C ASP A 45 6.82 -12.86 -10.95
N CYS A 46 5.74 -12.08 -10.87
CA CYS A 46 4.39 -12.44 -10.37
C CYS A 46 4.20 -12.47 -8.84
N THR A 47 5.24 -12.16 -8.08
CA THR A 47 5.17 -11.98 -6.62
C THR A 47 4.89 -10.53 -6.28
N LEU A 48 3.88 -10.29 -5.44
CA LEU A 48 3.59 -8.99 -4.85
C LEU A 48 4.01 -8.99 -3.38
N SER A 49 5.01 -8.18 -3.06
CA SER A 49 5.41 -7.90 -1.67
C SER A 49 4.86 -6.55 -1.26
N VAL A 50 4.21 -6.50 -0.09
CA VAL A 50 3.68 -5.27 0.50
C VAL A 50 4.30 -5.12 1.87
N CYS A 51 5.03 -4.03 2.07
CA CYS A 51 5.65 -3.69 3.34
C CYS A 51 5.06 -2.36 3.82
N GLU A 52 4.69 -2.32 5.09
CA GLU A 52 4.40 -1.06 5.78
C GLU A 52 5.71 -0.50 6.31
N THR A 53 6.03 0.72 5.90
CA THR A 53 7.13 1.48 6.49
C THR A 53 6.50 2.36 7.54
N VAL A 54 6.67 1.99 8.81
CA VAL A 54 6.01 2.63 9.95
C VAL A 54 6.24 4.15 9.90
N ALA A 55 5.22 4.90 9.47
CA ALA A 55 5.03 6.24 9.96
C ALA A 55 4.31 6.07 11.29
N GLU A 56 4.86 6.66 12.35
CA GLU A 56 4.29 6.64 13.70
C GLU A 56 2.77 6.64 13.64
N TYR A 57 2.19 5.52 14.05
CA TYR A 57 0.76 5.36 14.11
C TYR A 57 0.26 6.32 15.20
N LYS A 58 -0.12 7.54 14.84
CA LYS A 58 -0.94 8.39 15.71
C LYS A 58 -2.32 7.77 15.75
N GLY A 59 -2.43 6.70 16.54
CA GLY A 59 -3.71 6.15 16.91
C GLY A 59 -4.55 7.32 17.39
N LYS A 60 -5.72 7.51 16.79
CA LYS A 60 -6.75 8.29 17.48
C LYS A 60 -7.08 7.45 18.70
N GLU A 61 -6.43 7.77 19.82
CA GLU A 61 -6.91 7.39 21.13
C GLU A 61 -8.38 7.82 21.15
N ASN A 62 -9.27 6.84 21.14
CA ASN A 62 -10.65 7.09 21.48
C ASN A 62 -10.62 7.46 22.96
N GLU A 63 -10.51 8.75 23.24
CA GLU A 63 -10.82 9.31 24.55
C GLU A 63 -12.30 8.98 24.82
N LYS A 64 -12.54 8.14 25.82
CA LYS A 64 -13.84 7.89 26.43
C LYS A 64 -13.68 7.73 27.92
#